data_AF-N9SVY0-F1
#
_entry.id   AF-N9SVY0-F1
#
_cell.length_a   1.000
_cell.length_b   1.000
_cell.length_c   1.000
_cell.angle_alpha   90.00
_cell.angle_beta   90.00
_cell.angle_gamma   90.00
#
_symmetry.space_group_name_H-M   'P 1'
#
loop_
_entity.id
_entity.type
_entity.pdbx_description
1 polymer ?
#
loop_
_entity_poly.entity_id
_entity_poly.type
_entity_poly.pdbx_seq_one_letter_code
_entity_poly.pdbx_strand_id
1 'polypeptide(L)'
;MKVKILFWVALLNIIGVVFIYTLSFMTKNNHYAVSIDTFFISTSALILIITLILKQKIEILISIIALLLSISMNVFNISISYQKWLEREQPELGHRDADLNNEKI
;
A
#
# COMPACT_ATOMS: atom_id res chain seq x y z
N MET A 1 24.48 18.95 6.24
CA MET A 1 23.74 18.85 4.96
C MET A 1 23.32 17.42 4.61
N LYS A 2 24.19 16.41 4.66
CA LYS A 2 23.89 15.02 4.22
C LYS A 2 22.69 14.35 4.93
N VAL A 3 22.44 14.66 6.21
CA VAL A 3 21.33 14.09 7.00
C VAL A 3 19.95 14.60 6.52
N LYS A 4 19.86 15.85 6.04
CA LYS A 4 18.58 16.42 5.60
C LYS A 4 18.03 15.75 4.34
N ILE A 5 18.91 15.23 3.47
CA ILE A 5 18.49 14.58 2.22
C ILE A 5 17.69 13.32 2.52
N LEU A 6 18.14 12.49 3.48
CA LEU A 6 17.43 11.28 3.89
C LEU A 6 16.05 11.59 4.46
N PHE A 7 15.94 12.64 5.26
CA PHE A 7 14.65 13.13 5.74
C PHE A 7 13.71 13.48 4.58
N TRP A 8 14.19 14.26 3.59
CA TRP A 8 13.38 14.63 2.43
C TRP A 8 12.99 13.42 1.57
N VAL A 9 13.90 12.45 1.40
CA VAL A 9 13.60 11.20 0.68
C VAL A 9 12.53 10.38 1.41
N ALA A 10 12.65 10.20 2.72
CA ALA A 10 11.65 9.49 3.52
C ALA A 10 10.29 10.20 3.49
N LEU A 11 10.29 11.53 3.58
CA LEU A 11 9.09 12.36 3.52
C LEU A 11 8.41 12.28 2.15
N LEU A 12 9.17 12.39 1.06
CA LEU A 12 8.64 12.25 -0.29
C LEU A 12 8.09 10.84 -0.55
N ASN A 13 8.73 9.81 0.00
CA ASN A 13 8.25 8.43 -0.11
C ASN A 13 6.88 8.28 0.55
N ILE A 14 6.69 8.73 1.80
CA ILE A 14 5.37 8.63 2.47
C ILE A 14 4.30 9.50 1.78
N ILE A 15 4.66 10.68 1.28
CA ILE A 15 3.73 11.52 0.50
C ILE A 15 3.32 10.81 -0.79
N GLY A 16 4.27 10.19 -1.50
CA GLY A 16 4.01 9.43 -2.72
C GLY A 16 3.07 8.26 -2.49
N VAL A 17 3.30 7.49 -1.43
CA VAL A 17 2.43 6.40 -0.97
C VAL A 17 1.00 6.91 -0.79
N VAL A 18 0.81 7.96 0.01
CA VAL A 18 -0.53 8.52 0.29
C VAL A 18 -1.19 9.08 -0.97
N PHE A 19 -0.44 9.79 -1.80
CA PHE A 19 -0.96 10.42 -3.02
C PHE A 19 -1.44 9.38 -4.03
N ILE A 20 -0.63 8.36 -4.31
CA ILE A 20 -1.01 7.31 -5.26
C ILE A 20 -2.21 6.53 -4.75
N TYR A 21 -2.29 6.22 -3.46
CA TYR A 21 -3.46 5.52 -2.92
C TYR A 21 -4.73 6.35 -3.00
N THR A 22 -4.64 7.65 -2.71
CA THR A 22 -5.76 8.57 -2.89
C THR A 22 -6.24 8.57 -4.34
N LEU A 23 -5.30 8.62 -5.29
CA LEU A 23 -5.61 8.60 -6.72
C LEU A 23 -6.22 7.27 -7.18
N SER A 24 -5.68 6.14 -6.71
CA SER A 24 -6.22 4.80 -7.01
C SER A 24 -7.65 4.65 -6.50
N PHE A 25 -7.93 5.16 -5.30
CA PHE A 25 -9.27 5.17 -4.72
C PHE A 25 -10.25 6.04 -5.54
N MET A 26 -9.86 7.27 -5.88
CA MET A 26 -10.70 8.18 -6.67
C MET A 26 -11.02 7.64 -8.06
N THR A 27 -10.06 6.98 -8.70
CA THR A 27 -10.20 6.48 -10.08
C THR A 27 -10.80 5.07 -10.16
N LYS A 28 -11.02 4.40 -9.01
CA LYS A 28 -11.41 2.98 -8.92
C LYS A 28 -10.55 2.05 -9.78
N ASN A 29 -9.32 2.47 -10.09
CA ASN A 29 -8.44 1.80 -11.03
C ASN A 29 -7.32 1.07 -10.29
N ASN A 30 -7.55 -0.20 -9.99
CA ASN A 30 -6.57 -1.04 -9.30
C ASN A 30 -5.69 -1.84 -10.27
N HIS A 31 -5.77 -1.59 -11.59
CA HIS A 31 -5.13 -2.46 -12.58
C HIS A 31 -3.59 -2.44 -12.52
N TYR A 32 -3.01 -1.38 -11.96
CA TYR A 32 -1.57 -1.23 -11.72
C TYR A 32 -1.19 -1.32 -10.24
N ALA A 33 -2.15 -1.62 -9.38
CA ALA A 33 -2.00 -1.51 -7.93
C ALA A 33 -0.87 -2.40 -7.41
N VAL A 34 -0.84 -3.69 -7.78
CA VAL A 34 0.17 -4.64 -7.27
C VAL A 34 1.61 -4.20 -7.59
N SER A 35 1.87 -3.72 -8.82
CA SER A 35 3.20 -3.25 -9.21
C SER A 35 3.63 -1.99 -8.47
N ILE A 36 2.69 -1.07 -8.24
CA ILE A 36 2.97 0.19 -7.52
C ILE A 36 3.15 -0.07 -6.03
N ASP A 37 2.33 -0.94 -5.44
CA ASP A 37 2.45 -1.34 -4.04
C ASP A 37 3.80 -2.03 -3.81
N THR A 38 4.21 -2.92 -4.70
CA THR A 38 5.51 -3.61 -4.63
C THR A 38 6.68 -2.63 -4.74
N PHE A 39 6.57 -1.63 -5.61
CA PHE A 39 7.55 -0.54 -5.70
C PHE A 39 7.66 0.19 -4.36
N PHE A 40 6.54 0.63 -3.78
CA PHE A 40 6.54 1.38 -2.52
C PHE A 40 6.98 0.54 -1.31
N ILE A 41 6.66 -0.76 -1.27
CA ILE A 41 7.19 -1.69 -0.27
C ILE A 41 8.72 -1.74 -0.38
N SER A 42 9.23 -1.93 -1.60
CA SER A 42 10.68 -2.06 -1.85
C SER A 42 11.43 -0.78 -1.52
N THR A 43 10.93 0.39 -1.93
CA THR A 43 11.57 1.68 -1.62
C THR A 43 11.50 1.98 -0.13
N SER A 44 10.37 1.73 0.54
CA SER A 44 10.23 1.93 1.99
C SER A 44 11.17 1.02 2.79
N ALA A 45 11.32 -0.24 2.38
CA ALA A 45 12.25 -1.18 2.98
C ALA A 45 13.71 -0.74 2.80
N LEU A 46 14.07 -0.28 1.60
CA LEU A 46 15.42 0.23 1.34
C LEU A 46 15.76 1.47 2.18
N ILE A 47 14.84 2.44 2.25
CA ILE A 47 15.01 3.64 3.09
C ILE A 47 15.12 3.24 4.56
N LEU A 48 14.31 2.27 5.02
CA LEU A 48 14.39 1.75 6.38
C LEU A 48 15.77 1.16 6.69
N ILE A 49 16.33 0.34 5.80
CA ILE A 49 17.67 -0.24 5.98
C ILE A 49 18.73 0.86 6.10
N ILE A 50 18.71 1.85 5.20
CA ILE A 50 19.69 2.94 5.21
C ILE A 50 19.55 3.78 6.49
N THR A 51 18.32 4.10 6.91
CA THR A 51 18.07 4.92 8.10
C THR A 51 18.43 4.18 9.40
N LEU A 52 18.28 2.85 9.45
CA LEU A 52 18.75 2.00 10.54
C LEU A 52 20.28 2.02 10.66
N ILE A 53 21.01 1.85 9.54
CA ILE A 53 22.48 1.91 9.51
C ILE A 53 22.97 3.27 10.03
N LEU A 54 22.29 4.34 9.64
CA LEU A 54 22.63 5.71 10.03
C LEU A 54 22.05 6.14 11.38
N LYS A 55 21.29 5.26 12.06
CA LYS A 55 20.65 5.48 13.37
C LYS A 55 19.77 6.74 13.43
N GLN A 56 19.08 7.04 12.33
CA GLN A 56 18.23 8.23 12.17
C GLN A 56 16.80 7.96 12.66
N LYS A 57 16.54 8.25 13.94
CA LYS A 57 15.31 7.83 14.64
C LYS A 57 14.00 8.31 14.00
N ILE A 58 13.96 9.55 13.53
CA ILE A 58 12.73 10.14 12.93
C ILE A 58 12.45 9.47 11.58
N GLU A 59 13.48 9.30 10.78
CA GLU A 59 13.43 8.72 9.45
C GLU A 59 13.12 7.21 9.52
N ILE A 60 13.62 6.51 10.54
CA ILE A 60 13.21 5.13 10.86
C ILE A 60 11.70 5.07 11.09
N LEU A 61 11.15 5.95 11.93
CA LEU A 61 9.71 5.99 12.22
C LEU A 61 8.90 6.25 10.94
N ILE A 62 9.28 7.25 10.15
CA ILE A 62 8.61 7.57 8.88
C ILE A 62 8.66 6.36 7.93
N SER A 63 9.80 5.68 7.83
CA SER A 63 9.98 4.53 6.95
C SER A 63 9.14 3.33 7.38
N ILE A 64 9.01 3.08 8.69
CA ILE A 64 8.13 2.04 9.23
C ILE A 64 6.67 2.34 8.87
N ILE A 65 6.22 3.58 9.07
CA ILE A 65 4.84 3.99 8.73
C ILE A 65 4.58 3.80 7.23
N ALA A 66 5.50 4.27 6.37
CA ALA A 66 5.37 4.10 4.92
C ALA A 66 5.32 2.63 4.50
N LEU A 67 6.12 1.77 5.14
CA LEU A 67 6.14 0.34 4.87
C LEU A 67 4.82 -0.32 5.28
N LEU A 68 4.32 -0.04 6.49
CA LEU A 68 3.04 -0.58 6.97
C LEU A 68 1.87 -0.16 6.08
N LEU A 69 1.82 1.11 5.68
CA LEU A 69 0.83 1.62 4.72
C LEU A 69 0.89 0.85 3.39
N SER A 70 2.09 0.66 2.86
CA SER A 70 2.27 -0.01 1.57
C SER A 70 1.88 -1.49 1.60
N ILE A 71 2.22 -2.20 2.68
CA ILE A 71 1.80 -3.60 2.90
C ILE A 71 0.28 -3.69 3.02
N SER A 72 -0.33 -2.82 3.84
CA SER A 72 -1.77 -2.85 4.10
C SER A 72 -2.56 -2.65 2.80
N MET A 73 -2.09 -1.75 1.96
CA MET A 73 -2.71 -1.47 0.67
C MET A 73 -2.46 -2.58 -0.34
N ASN A 74 -1.29 -3.22 -0.33
CA ASN A 74 -1.05 -4.39 -1.15
C ASN A 74 -2.04 -5.52 -0.84
N VAL A 75 -2.25 -5.80 0.46
CA VAL A 75 -3.26 -6.78 0.90
C VAL A 75 -4.65 -6.37 0.42
N PHE A 76 -5.04 -5.10 0.59
CA PHE A 76 -6.33 -4.60 0.14
C PHE A 76 -6.53 -4.75 -1.38
N ASN A 77 -5.52 -4.40 -2.18
CA ASN A 77 -5.58 -4.49 -3.63
C ASN A 77 -5.62 -5.94 -4.12
N ILE A 78 -4.88 -6.84 -3.48
CA ILE A 78 -4.96 -8.28 -3.75
C ILE A 78 -6.37 -8.81 -3.43
N SER A 79 -6.94 -8.43 -2.28
CA SER A 79 -8.29 -8.84 -1.89
C SER A 79 -9.35 -8.40 -2.90
N ILE A 80 -9.29 -7.15 -3.38
CA ILE A 80 -10.20 -6.67 -4.45
C ILE A 80 -9.99 -7.45 -5.74
N SER A 81 -8.74 -7.69 -6.14
CA SER A 81 -8.44 -8.43 -7.35
C SER A 81 -8.96 -9.87 -7.26
N TYR A 82 -8.83 -10.50 -6.10
CA TYR A 82 -9.32 -11.84 -5.83
C TYR A 82 -10.84 -11.90 -5.84
N GLN A 83 -11.52 -10.92 -5.24
CA GLN A 83 -12.98 -10.84 -5.28
C GLN A 83 -13.50 -10.69 -6.72
N LYS A 84 -12.89 -9.82 -7.53
CA LYS A 84 -13.24 -9.69 -8.96
C LYS A 84 -13.01 -10.96 -9.77
N TRP A 85 -12.00 -11.75 -9.39
CA TRP A 85 -11.74 -13.05 -10.00
C TRP A 85 -12.81 -14.08 -9.59
N LEU A 86 -13.17 -14.14 -8.30
CA LEU A 86 -14.24 -15.00 -7.78
C LEU A 86 -15.59 -14.69 -8.45
N GLU A 87 -15.96 -13.41 -8.53
CA GLU A 87 -17.20 -12.98 -9.20
C GLU A 87 -17.26 -13.41 -10.68
N ARG A 88 -16.11 -13.54 -11.35
CA ARG A 88 -16.02 -13.93 -12.76
C ARG A 88 -16.02 -15.44 -12.95
N GLU A 89 -15.17 -16.16 -12.22
CA GLU A 89 -14.90 -17.59 -12.43
C GLU A 89 -15.80 -18.49 -11.58
N GLN A 90 -16.29 -17.98 -10.45
CA GLN A 90 -17.10 -18.74 -9.48
C GLN A 90 -18.27 -17.89 -8.94
N PRO A 91 -19.24 -17.52 -9.81
CA PRO A 91 -20.32 -16.58 -9.45
C PRO A 91 -21.18 -17.06 -8.28
N GLU A 92 -21.32 -18.38 -8.08
CA GLU A 92 -22.05 -18.98 -6.95
C GLU A 92 -21.44 -18.65 -5.58
N LEU A 93 -20.11 -18.53 -5.53
CA LEU A 93 -19.37 -18.12 -4.33
C LEU A 93 -19.34 -16.59 -4.21
N GLY A 94 -19.20 -15.88 -5.34
CA GLY A 94 -19.18 -14.41 -5.35
C GLY A 94 -20.50 -13.76 -4.89
N HIS A 95 -21.66 -14.35 -5.18
CA HIS A 95 -22.96 -13.82 -4.74
C HIS A 95 -23.28 -14.14 -3.28
N ARG A 96 -22.83 -15.28 -2.75
CA ARG A 96 -23.03 -15.66 -1.35
C ARG A 96 -22.34 -14.68 -0.38
N ASP A 97 -21.18 -14.15 -0.75
CA ASP A 97 -20.47 -13.13 0.04
C ASP A 97 -21.12 -11.74 -0.03
N ALA A 98 -21.82 -11.42 -1.13
CA ALA A 98 -22.58 -10.18 -1.27
C ALA A 98 -23.86 -10.19 -0.41
N ASP A 99 -24.56 -11.33 -0.36
CA ASP A 99 -25.76 -11.51 0.46
C ASP A 99 -25.43 -11.47 1.96
N LEU A 100 -24.31 -12.08 2.40
CA LEU A 100 -23.86 -12.05 3.79
C LEU A 100 -23.48 -10.64 4.29
N ASN A 101 -23.02 -9.75 3.41
CA ASN A 101 -22.76 -8.35 3.75
C ASN A 101 -24.04 -7.50 3.80
N ASN A 102 -25.07 -7.88 3.03
CA ASN A 102 -26.39 -7.22 3.07
C ASN A 102 -27.21 -7.61 4.31
N GLU A 103 -27.05 -8.83 4.83
CA GLU A 103 -27.75 -9.27 6.05
C GLU A 103 -27.18 -8.68 7.36
N LYS A 104 -26.00 -8.03 7.30
CA LYS A 104 -25.35 -7.40 8.46
C LYS A 104 -25.66 -5.91 8.63
N ILE A 105 -26.53 -5.33 7.80
CA ILE A 105 -26.97 -3.92 7.87
C ILE A 105 -28.32 -3.82 8.59
#